data_AF-A0A2D3UZM4-F1
#
_entry.id   AF-A0A2D3UZM4-F1
#
_cell.length_a   1.000
_cell.length_b   1.000
_cell.length_c   1.000
_cell.angle_alpha   90.00
_cell.angle_beta   90.00
_cell.angle_gamma   90.00
#
_symmetry.space_group_name_H-M   'P 1'
#
loop_
_entity.id
_entity.type
_entity.pdbx_description
1 polymer ?
#
loop_
_entity_poly.entity_id
_entity_poly.type
_entity_poly.pdbx_seq_one_letter_code
_entity_poly.pdbx_strand_id
1 'polypeptide(L)'
;MQVLTTNQVETLNNTLNNFEPSLLLIFQLPKIQEQTDTIGNSLIEATKDVANSDVLDAEDSFTVAEAVLDFEPKIFSLLDNIQRRKPVFQDLVLPSLGLELISGENSVYKSLQRQKQLSAAFGATVVQKLSEPFTDLAPAINKEISDAFDEAIATFSP
;
A
#
# COMPACT_ATOMS: atom_id res chain seq x y z
N MET A 1 5.69 -16.90 8.80
CA MET A 1 5.18 -15.77 8.00
C MET A 1 6.24 -14.68 8.05
N GLN A 2 7.05 -14.48 7.01
CA GLN A 2 8.05 -13.40 7.05
C GLN A 2 7.33 -12.06 6.87
N VAL A 3 7.54 -11.16 7.82
CA VAL A 3 7.06 -9.77 7.88
C VAL A 3 7.79 -8.94 6.81
N LEU A 4 7.48 -9.18 5.53
CA LEU A 4 8.13 -8.51 4.40
C LEU A 4 7.48 -7.16 4.07
N THR A 5 6.20 -6.97 4.38
CA THR A 5 5.40 -5.79 3.97
C THR A 5 5.73 -4.50 4.74
N THR A 6 6.05 -4.60 6.03
CA THR A 6 6.35 -3.44 6.88
C THR A 6 7.58 -2.66 6.40
N ASN A 7 8.68 -3.37 6.13
CA ASN A 7 9.93 -2.75 5.66
C ASN A 7 9.77 -2.13 4.27
N GLN A 8 8.93 -2.71 3.41
CA GLN A 8 8.69 -2.20 2.06
C GLN A 8 7.87 -0.90 2.08
N VAL A 9 6.83 -0.83 2.91
CA VAL A 9 6.04 0.40 3.11
C VAL A 9 6.90 1.53 3.65
N GLU A 10 7.73 1.27 4.67
CA GLU A 10 8.66 2.26 5.20
C GLU A 10 9.70 2.70 4.18
N THR A 11 10.23 1.75 3.38
CA THR A 11 11.19 2.05 2.32
C THR A 11 10.58 2.96 1.26
N LEU A 12 9.35 2.69 0.80
CA LEU A 12 8.64 3.54 -0.14
C LEU A 12 8.37 4.93 0.46
N ASN A 13 7.91 4.98 1.71
CA ASN A 13 7.65 6.23 2.42
C ASN A 13 8.93 7.09 2.55
N ASN A 14 10.07 6.46 2.83
CA ASN A 14 11.37 7.13 2.89
C ASN A 14 11.84 7.61 1.51
N THR A 15 11.57 6.86 0.44
CA THR A 15 11.85 7.34 -0.93
C THR A 15 11.01 8.58 -1.25
N LEU A 16 9.73 8.60 -0.89
CA LEU A 16 8.82 9.74 -1.09
C LEU A 16 9.19 10.97 -0.27
N ASN A 17 9.78 10.80 0.92
CA ASN A 17 10.33 11.92 1.69
C ASN A 17 11.42 12.67 0.94
N ASN A 18 12.15 12.00 0.06
CA ASN A 18 13.21 12.58 -0.76
C ASN A 18 12.76 12.92 -2.19
N PHE A 19 11.47 12.77 -2.48
CA PHE A 19 10.88 13.03 -3.79
C PHE A 19 10.46 14.50 -3.88
N GLU A 20 11.41 15.33 -4.32
CA GLU A 20 11.28 16.79 -4.41
C GLU A 20 11.64 17.28 -5.82
N PRO A 21 11.08 18.42 -6.27
CA PRO A 21 11.39 19.02 -7.58
C PRO A 21 12.89 19.17 -7.82
N SER A 22 13.48 18.26 -8.61
CA SER A 22 14.92 18.22 -8.89
C SER A 22 15.23 17.44 -10.17
N LEU A 23 16.44 17.66 -10.73
CA LEU A 23 16.91 16.90 -11.91
C LEU A 23 17.10 15.39 -11.62
N LEU A 24 17.08 14.96 -10.36
CA LEU A 24 17.20 13.56 -9.97
C LEU A 24 15.87 12.80 -10.01
N LEU A 25 14.74 13.48 -10.21
CA LEU A 25 13.39 12.88 -10.25
C LEU A 25 13.28 11.74 -11.27
N ILE A 26 14.00 11.83 -12.39
CA ILE A 26 14.03 10.79 -13.44
C ILE A 26 14.53 9.44 -12.94
N PHE A 27 15.38 9.42 -11.90
CA PHE A 27 15.91 8.19 -11.30
C PHE A 27 15.07 7.73 -10.11
N GLN A 28 14.32 8.63 -9.48
CA GLN A 28 13.48 8.33 -8.33
C GLN A 28 12.14 7.70 -8.74
N LEU A 29 11.55 8.13 -9.86
CA LEU A 29 10.26 7.62 -10.31
C LEU A 29 10.27 6.11 -10.62
N PRO A 30 11.25 5.55 -11.35
CA PRO A 30 11.35 4.09 -11.53
C PRO A 30 11.49 3.35 -10.21
N LYS A 31 12.24 3.91 -9.25
CA LYS A 31 12.44 3.32 -7.92
C LYS A 31 11.15 3.31 -7.10
N ILE A 32 10.36 4.38 -7.15
CA ILE A 32 9.03 4.47 -6.51
C ILE A 32 8.10 3.41 -7.10
N GLN A 33 8.10 3.25 -8.43
CA GLN A 33 7.30 2.24 -9.11
C GLN A 33 7.72 0.82 -8.72
N GLU A 34 9.02 0.51 -8.73
CA GLU A 34 9.57 -0.79 -8.32
C GLU A 34 9.19 -1.15 -6.87
N GLN A 35 9.33 -0.19 -5.95
CA GLN A 35 8.96 -0.38 -4.54
C GLN A 35 7.46 -0.59 -4.38
N THR A 36 6.64 0.12 -5.16
CA THR A 36 5.19 -0.07 -5.19
C THR A 36 4.83 -1.48 -5.69
N ASP A 37 5.44 -1.93 -6.78
CA ASP A 37 5.18 -3.26 -7.34
C ASP A 37 5.62 -4.38 -6.38
N THR A 38 6.72 -4.15 -5.66
CA THR A 38 7.21 -5.06 -4.62
C THR A 38 6.19 -5.22 -3.49
N ILE A 39 5.61 -4.13 -2.99
CA ILE A 39 4.52 -4.19 -1.98
C ILE A 39 3.34 -5.01 -2.54
N GLY A 40 2.95 -4.77 -3.80
CA GLY A 40 1.85 -5.48 -4.42
C GLY A 40 2.12 -6.98 -4.56
N ASN A 41 3.32 -7.37 -4.96
CA ASN A 41 3.72 -8.77 -5.07
C ASN A 41 3.77 -9.45 -3.69
N SER A 42 4.28 -8.77 -2.67
CA SER A 42 4.27 -9.29 -1.30
C SER A 42 2.86 -9.47 -0.74
N LEU A 43 1.91 -8.59 -1.06
CA LEU A 43 0.49 -8.82 -0.72
C LEU A 43 -0.08 -10.05 -1.43
N ILE A 44 0.26 -10.27 -2.70
CA ILE A 44 -0.18 -11.46 -3.46
C ILE A 44 0.38 -12.74 -2.84
N GLU A 45 1.67 -12.75 -2.50
CA GLU A 45 2.33 -13.90 -1.86
C GLU A 45 1.76 -14.16 -0.47
N ALA A 46 1.65 -13.14 0.37
CA ALA A 46 1.07 -13.25 1.71
C ALA A 46 -0.37 -13.74 1.66
N THR A 47 -1.17 -13.29 0.69
CA THR A 47 -2.55 -13.76 0.49
C THR A 47 -2.56 -15.26 0.19
N LYS A 48 -1.65 -15.76 -0.66
CA LYS A 48 -1.56 -17.20 -0.98
C LYS A 48 -1.12 -18.00 0.25
N ASP A 49 -0.15 -17.51 1.00
CA ASP A 49 0.36 -18.20 2.19
C ASP A 49 -0.73 -18.32 3.26
N VAL A 50 -1.45 -17.23 3.54
CA VAL A 50 -2.58 -17.23 4.49
C VAL A 50 -3.72 -18.10 3.97
N ALA A 51 -4.07 -18.04 2.68
CA ALA A 51 -5.12 -18.89 2.12
C ALA A 51 -4.84 -20.39 2.33
N ASN A 52 -3.56 -20.79 2.26
CA ASN A 52 -3.10 -22.16 2.45
C ASN A 52 -2.81 -22.56 3.90
N SER A 53 -2.90 -21.64 4.86
CA SER A 53 -2.69 -21.95 6.28
C SER A 53 -3.92 -22.60 6.90
N ASP A 54 -3.73 -23.28 8.03
CA ASP A 54 -4.84 -23.68 8.88
C ASP A 54 -5.52 -22.45 9.50
N VAL A 55 -6.73 -22.65 10.03
CA VAL A 55 -7.39 -21.65 10.88
C VAL A 55 -6.55 -21.48 12.15
N LEU A 56 -6.32 -20.23 12.53
CA LEU A 56 -5.52 -19.86 13.69
C LEU A 56 -6.32 -20.09 14.98
N ASP A 57 -5.62 -20.47 16.04
CA ASP A 57 -6.18 -20.41 17.38
C ASP A 57 -6.21 -18.97 17.91
N ALA A 58 -6.63 -18.79 19.16
CA ALA A 58 -6.78 -17.47 19.77
C ALA A 58 -5.43 -16.74 19.98
N GLU A 59 -4.36 -17.47 20.29
CA GLU A 59 -3.03 -16.90 20.55
C GLU A 59 -2.38 -16.45 19.24
N ASP A 60 -2.46 -17.28 18.21
CA ASP A 60 -1.98 -16.93 16.88
C ASP A 60 -2.83 -15.80 16.25
N SER A 61 -4.15 -15.81 16.46
CA SER A 61 -5.02 -14.72 16.00
C SER A 61 -4.71 -13.40 16.69
N PHE A 62 -4.39 -13.43 18.00
CA PHE A 62 -3.95 -12.26 18.74
C PHE A 62 -2.63 -11.71 18.17
N THR A 63 -1.66 -12.58 17.89
CA THR A 63 -0.37 -12.20 17.30
C THR A 63 -0.56 -11.53 15.93
N VAL A 64 -1.46 -12.06 15.09
CA VAL A 64 -1.79 -11.44 13.80
C VAL A 64 -2.46 -10.08 13.99
N ALA A 65 -3.38 -9.96 14.96
CA ALA A 65 -4.04 -8.69 15.26
C ALA A 65 -3.06 -7.61 15.72
N GLU A 66 -2.11 -7.93 16.61
CA GLU A 66 -1.04 -7.00 17.02
C GLU A 66 -0.21 -6.55 15.81
N ALA A 67 0.20 -7.48 14.94
CA ALA A 67 0.97 -7.16 13.75
C ALA A 67 0.21 -6.24 12.77
N VAL A 68 -1.11 -6.41 12.64
CA VAL A 68 -1.95 -5.53 11.81
C VAL A 68 -2.06 -4.14 12.42
N LEU A 69 -2.30 -4.03 13.73
CA LEU A 69 -2.40 -2.75 14.44
C LEU A 69 -1.07 -1.97 14.42
N ASP A 70 0.07 -2.65 14.47
CA ASP A 70 1.39 -2.03 14.32
C ASP A 70 1.66 -1.56 12.88
N PHE A 71 1.03 -2.18 11.89
CA PHE A 71 1.23 -1.88 10.48
C PHE A 71 0.32 -0.78 9.94
N GLU A 72 -0.91 -0.71 10.44
CA GLU A 72 -1.92 0.30 10.09
C GLU A 72 -1.38 1.76 10.07
N PRO A 73 -0.74 2.28 11.13
CA PRO A 73 -0.25 3.66 11.12
C PRO A 73 0.81 3.92 10.05
N LYS A 74 1.53 2.87 9.60
CA LYS A 74 2.55 2.98 8.55
C LYS A 74 1.91 3.08 7.17
N ILE A 75 0.81 2.37 6.94
CA ILE A 75 -0.02 2.53 5.74
C ILE A 75 -0.56 3.96 5.68
N PHE A 76 -1.15 4.45 6.78
CA PHE A 76 -1.68 5.82 6.84
C PHE A 76 -0.60 6.87 6.60
N SER A 77 0.58 6.71 7.20
CA SER A 77 1.71 7.61 6.96
C SER A 77 2.16 7.61 5.49
N LEU A 78 2.22 6.43 4.86
CA LEU A 78 2.56 6.33 3.44
C LEU A 78 1.51 7.03 2.56
N LEU A 79 0.23 6.79 2.80
CA LEU A 79 -0.87 7.37 2.02
C LEU A 79 -0.92 8.89 2.17
N ASP A 80 -0.75 9.42 3.39
CA ASP A 80 -0.63 10.87 3.63
C ASP A 80 0.59 11.46 2.90
N ASN A 81 1.75 10.80 2.95
CA ASN A 81 2.94 11.27 2.25
C ASN A 81 2.74 11.30 0.72
N ILE A 82 2.15 10.25 0.14
CA ILE A 82 1.81 10.21 -1.29
C ILE A 82 0.95 11.42 -1.66
N GLN A 83 -0.09 11.72 -0.89
CA GLN A 83 -0.97 12.86 -1.12
C GLN A 83 -0.22 14.20 -1.04
N ARG A 84 0.66 14.39 -0.04
CA ARG A 84 1.50 15.60 0.08
C ARG A 84 2.44 15.79 -1.10
N ARG A 85 2.84 14.70 -1.78
CA ARG A 85 3.68 14.73 -2.98
C ARG A 85 2.92 14.93 -4.28
N LYS A 86 1.59 15.09 -4.25
CA LYS A 86 0.79 15.34 -5.46
C LYS A 86 1.36 16.42 -6.37
N PRO A 87 1.79 17.62 -5.89
CA PRO A 87 2.34 18.65 -6.77
C PRO A 87 3.59 18.18 -7.54
N VAL A 88 4.43 17.34 -6.93
CA VAL A 88 5.64 16.80 -7.57
C VAL A 88 5.27 15.81 -8.68
N PHE A 89 4.23 14.99 -8.46
CA PHE A 89 3.70 14.09 -9.48
C PHE A 89 2.96 14.82 -10.61
N GLN A 90 2.38 15.99 -10.34
CA GLN A 90 1.78 16.88 -11.34
C GLN A 90 2.84 17.50 -12.26
N ASP A 91 3.92 18.00 -11.66
CA ASP A 91 5.01 18.64 -12.40
C ASP A 91 5.79 17.64 -13.26
N LEU A 92 5.66 16.34 -12.97
CA LEU A 92 6.08 15.24 -13.85
C LEU A 92 5.11 15.04 -15.02
N VAL A 93 4.95 16.09 -15.82
CA VAL A 93 4.63 15.92 -17.23
C VAL A 93 5.95 15.50 -17.88
N LEU A 94 5.98 14.38 -18.60
CA LEU A 94 7.16 13.91 -19.33
C LEU A 94 7.15 14.31 -20.83
N PRO A 95 7.06 15.60 -21.24
CA PRO A 95 7.31 15.94 -22.63
C PRO A 95 8.80 15.74 -23.00
N SER A 96 9.71 15.73 -22.02
CA SER A 96 11.15 15.60 -22.24
C SER A 96 11.64 14.20 -22.64
N LEU A 97 10.79 13.16 -22.54
CA LEU A 97 11.12 11.78 -22.93
C LEU A 97 10.28 11.23 -24.10
N GLY A 98 9.40 12.05 -24.72
CA GLY A 98 8.59 11.60 -25.86
C GLY A 98 7.55 10.53 -25.53
N LEU A 99 7.20 10.35 -24.26
CA LEU A 99 6.20 9.40 -23.79
C LEU A 99 4.93 10.18 -23.39
N GLU A 100 4.12 10.55 -24.38
CA GLU A 100 2.93 11.41 -24.24
C GLU A 100 1.78 10.84 -23.37
N LEU A 101 1.88 9.64 -22.78
CA LEU A 101 0.68 8.87 -22.45
C LEU A 101 0.38 8.60 -20.96
N ILE A 102 1.25 8.94 -20.01
CA ILE A 102 0.97 8.73 -18.57
C ILE A 102 1.54 9.89 -17.75
N SER A 103 0.66 10.78 -17.24
CA SER A 103 1.04 11.76 -16.21
C SER A 103 1.43 11.03 -14.91
N GLY A 104 2.37 11.60 -14.14
CA GLY A 104 2.75 11.04 -12.84
C GLY A 104 1.53 10.76 -11.94
N GLU A 105 0.55 11.66 -11.94
CA GLU A 105 -0.72 11.48 -11.22
C GLU A 105 -1.52 10.25 -11.66
N ASN A 106 -1.67 10.01 -12.97
CA ASN A 106 -2.40 8.85 -13.47
C ASN A 106 -1.71 7.53 -13.10
N SER A 107 -0.37 7.54 -13.04
CA SER A 107 0.40 6.39 -12.54
C SER A 107 0.12 6.14 -11.05
N VAL A 108 0.14 7.19 -10.23
CA VAL A 108 -0.16 7.10 -8.79
C VAL A 108 -1.60 6.63 -8.58
N TYR A 109 -2.57 7.20 -9.30
CA TYR A 109 -3.98 6.81 -9.24
C TYR A 109 -4.18 5.31 -9.49
N LYS A 110 -3.63 4.78 -10.59
CA LYS A 110 -3.71 3.34 -10.93
C LYS A 110 -3.02 2.46 -9.89
N SER A 111 -1.87 2.90 -9.38
CA SER A 111 -1.15 2.19 -8.32
C SER A 111 -1.96 2.13 -7.03
N LEU A 112 -2.57 3.24 -6.59
CA LEU A 112 -3.42 3.28 -5.41
C LEU A 112 -4.64 2.36 -5.55
N GLN A 113 -5.30 2.36 -6.71
CA GLN A 113 -6.41 1.44 -6.99
C GLN A 113 -5.99 -0.03 -6.89
N ARG A 114 -4.84 -0.38 -7.50
CA ARG A 114 -4.29 -1.73 -7.46
C ARG A 114 -3.96 -2.14 -6.02
N GLN A 115 -3.26 -1.28 -5.27
CA GLN A 115 -2.88 -1.58 -3.88
C GLN A 115 -4.07 -1.70 -2.95
N LYS A 116 -5.12 -0.88 -3.14
CA LYS A 116 -6.39 -1.02 -2.42
C LYS A 116 -7.01 -2.40 -2.65
N GLN A 117 -7.10 -2.84 -3.91
CA GLN A 117 -7.67 -4.15 -4.25
C GLN A 117 -6.87 -5.30 -3.65
N LEU A 118 -5.54 -5.24 -3.72
CA LEU A 118 -4.67 -6.27 -3.16
C LEU A 118 -4.74 -6.30 -1.63
N SER A 119 -4.77 -5.13 -0.97
CA SER A 119 -4.90 -5.03 0.48
C SER A 119 -6.25 -5.57 0.96
N ALA A 120 -7.35 -5.26 0.24
CA ALA A 120 -8.67 -5.79 0.55
C ALA A 120 -8.73 -7.32 0.40
N ALA A 121 -8.12 -7.88 -0.66
CA ALA A 121 -8.05 -9.33 -0.86
C ALA A 121 -7.25 -10.02 0.26
N PHE A 122 -6.11 -9.44 0.65
CA PHE A 122 -5.31 -9.93 1.77
C PHE A 122 -6.11 -9.88 3.08
N GLY A 123 -6.67 -8.72 3.43
CA GLY A 123 -7.45 -8.53 4.66
C GLY A 123 -8.66 -9.48 4.74
N ALA A 124 -9.41 -9.66 3.65
CA ALA A 124 -10.52 -10.61 3.59
C ALA A 124 -10.07 -12.08 3.75
N THR A 125 -8.86 -12.41 3.29
CA THR A 125 -8.29 -13.76 3.44
C THR A 125 -7.81 -14.00 4.87
N VAL A 126 -7.19 -13.01 5.51
CA VAL A 126 -6.81 -13.08 6.93
C VAL A 126 -8.04 -13.27 7.81
N VAL A 127 -9.12 -12.51 7.60
CA VAL A 127 -10.37 -12.64 8.37
C VAL A 127 -10.89 -14.08 8.38
N GLN A 128 -10.79 -14.80 7.27
CA GLN A 128 -11.25 -16.20 7.17
C GLN A 128 -10.40 -17.19 7.98
N LYS A 129 -9.20 -16.80 8.41
CA LYS A 129 -8.28 -17.63 9.18
C LYS A 129 -8.24 -17.27 10.65
N LEU A 130 -8.81 -16.14 11.06
CA LEU A 130 -8.87 -15.74 12.46
C LEU A 130 -9.89 -16.57 13.24
N SER A 131 -9.65 -16.70 14.54
CA SER A 131 -10.64 -17.16 15.51
C SER A 131 -11.37 -15.98 16.15
N GLU A 132 -12.54 -16.25 16.74
CA GLU A 132 -13.22 -15.26 17.57
C GLU A 132 -12.35 -14.87 18.79
N PRO A 133 -12.38 -13.59 19.21
CA PRO A 133 -13.21 -12.49 18.70
C PRO A 133 -12.60 -11.72 17.53
N PHE A 134 -11.40 -12.08 17.07
CA PHE A 134 -10.63 -11.29 16.10
C PHE A 134 -11.30 -11.22 14.73
N THR A 135 -11.96 -12.31 14.31
CA THR A 135 -12.76 -12.35 13.07
C THR A 135 -13.84 -11.28 13.02
N ASP A 136 -14.45 -10.94 14.17
CA ASP A 136 -15.52 -9.94 14.25
C ASP A 136 -14.98 -8.50 14.28
N LEU A 137 -13.75 -8.32 14.77
CA LEU A 137 -13.11 -7.00 14.89
C LEU A 137 -12.39 -6.60 13.59
N ALA A 138 -11.78 -7.55 12.89
CA ALA A 138 -10.99 -7.31 11.69
C ALA A 138 -11.71 -6.54 10.56
N PRO A 139 -13.03 -6.69 10.32
CA PRO A 139 -13.75 -5.89 9.32
C PRO A 139 -13.67 -4.38 9.56
N ALA A 140 -13.60 -3.91 10.81
CA ALA A 140 -13.49 -2.48 11.12
C ALA A 140 -12.14 -1.92 10.66
N ILE A 141 -11.04 -2.59 11.00
CA ILE A 141 -9.69 -2.20 10.58
C ILE A 141 -9.54 -2.23 9.06
N ASN A 142 -10.05 -3.28 8.41
CA ASN A 142 -10.06 -3.36 6.95
C ASN A 142 -10.81 -2.19 6.30
N LYS A 143 -11.89 -1.73 6.94
CA LYS A 143 -12.63 -0.56 6.49
C LYS A 143 -11.83 0.73 6.63
N GLU A 144 -11.16 0.95 7.76
CA GLU A 144 -10.33 2.14 7.98
C GLU A 144 -9.19 2.24 6.95
N ILE A 145 -8.51 1.12 6.68
CA ILE A 145 -7.50 1.04 5.61
C ILE A 145 -8.12 1.32 4.23
N SER A 146 -9.28 0.74 3.92
CA SER A 146 -9.98 0.98 2.65
C SER A 146 -10.36 2.45 2.48
N ASP A 147 -10.86 3.10 3.52
CA ASP A 147 -11.29 4.50 3.50
C ASP A 147 -10.07 5.42 3.30
N ALA A 148 -8.93 5.13 3.92
CA ALA A 148 -7.68 5.88 3.70
C ALA A 148 -7.17 5.74 2.25
N PHE A 149 -7.29 4.56 1.64
CA PHE A 149 -7.02 4.39 0.21
C PHE A 149 -7.98 5.21 -0.65
N ASP A 150 -9.28 5.25 -0.30
CA ASP A 150 -10.27 6.05 -1.05
C ASP A 150 -9.95 7.54 -1.00
N GLU A 151 -9.54 8.07 0.14
CA GLU A 151 -9.09 9.45 0.27
C GLU A 151 -7.87 9.74 -0.63
N ALA A 152 -6.85 8.88 -0.58
CA ALA A 152 -5.68 9.02 -1.43
C ALA A 152 -6.04 8.92 -2.92
N ILE A 153 -6.90 7.97 -3.31
CA ILE A 153 -7.36 7.82 -4.70
C ILE A 153 -8.11 9.07 -5.16
N ALA A 154 -8.98 9.63 -4.33
CA ALA A 154 -9.72 10.85 -4.64
C ALA A 154 -8.76 12.04 -4.87
N THR A 155 -7.67 12.11 -4.11
CA THR A 155 -6.63 13.12 -4.29
C THR A 155 -5.95 13.04 -5.67
N PHE A 156 -5.83 11.86 -6.30
CA PHE A 156 -5.21 11.69 -7.62
C PHE A 156 -6.21 11.43 -8.76
N SER A 157 -7.51 11.50 -8.48
CA SER A 157 -8.55 11.30 -9.49
C SER A 157 -8.52 12.43 -10.52
N PRO A 158 -8.64 12.12 -11.83
CA PRO A 158 -8.62 13.11 -12.91
C PRO A 158 -9.87 14.00 -12.97
#